data_AF-A0A1H6YGE2-F1
#
_entry.id   AF-A0A1H6YGE2-F1
#
_cell.length_a   1.000
_cell.length_b   1.000
_cell.length_c   1.000
_cell.angle_alpha   90.00
_cell.angle_beta   90.00
_cell.angle_gamma   90.00
#
_symmetry.space_group_name_H-M   'P 1'
#
loop_
_entity.id
_entity.type
_entity.pdbx_description
1 polymer ?
#
loop_
_entity_poly.entity_id
_entity_poly.type
_entity_poly.pdbx_seq_one_letter_code
_entity_poly.pdbx_strand_id
1 'polypeptide(L)'
;MKRETLESIAMKYFLFFSILIFFSACQRNDYVVGTPEKEGATYDTGPVLPELRHVKNDTALVALYPSARVFYLDLKIKNSERYINMIRSAQKHNKPVRAKIFTRPYTMNGEEISEIYPPTEKDIQVFKAAMRPD
;
A
#
# COMPACT_ATOMS: atom_id res chain seq x y z
N MET A 1 -54.95 9.02 40.78
CA MET A 1 -55.00 8.18 39.57
C MET A 1 -54.46 8.98 38.37
N LYS A 2 -53.13 9.19 38.27
CA LYS A 2 -52.50 10.01 37.20
C LYS A 2 -50.97 9.78 37.02
N ARG A 3 -50.37 8.80 37.69
CA ARG A 3 -48.91 8.52 37.62
C ARG A 3 -48.51 7.53 36.51
N GLU A 4 -49.40 6.61 36.14
CA GLU A 4 -49.09 5.55 35.16
C GLU A 4 -48.99 6.06 33.71
N THR A 5 -49.52 7.24 33.41
CA THR A 5 -49.47 7.82 32.07
C THR A 5 -48.12 8.46 31.74
N LEU A 6 -47.42 9.02 32.73
CA LEU A 6 -46.14 9.72 32.52
C LEU A 6 -44.99 8.77 32.20
N GLU A 7 -44.93 7.61 32.88
CA GLU A 7 -43.88 6.62 32.63
C GLU A 7 -44.07 5.91 31.28
N SER A 8 -45.32 5.65 30.87
CA SER A 8 -45.62 5.09 29.54
C SER A 8 -45.21 6.03 28.41
N ILE A 9 -45.39 7.34 28.61
CA ILE A 9 -45.01 8.37 27.64
C ILE A 9 -43.48 8.50 27.58
N ALA A 10 -42.80 8.55 28.73
CA ALA A 10 -41.34 8.62 28.80
C ALA A 10 -40.67 7.39 28.17
N MET A 11 -41.21 6.18 28.40
CA MET A 11 -40.69 4.94 27.83
C MET A 11 -40.86 4.88 26.30
N LYS A 12 -41.97 5.43 25.76
CA LYS A 12 -42.20 5.53 24.30
C LYS A 12 -41.23 6.50 23.62
N TYR A 13 -40.95 7.65 24.24
CA TYR A 13 -39.98 8.61 23.71
C TYR A 13 -38.54 8.11 23.81
N PHE A 14 -38.19 7.40 24.88
CA PHE A 14 -36.87 6.80 25.03
C PHE A 14 -36.61 5.74 23.94
N LEU A 15 -37.61 4.90 23.65
CA LEU A 15 -37.52 3.91 22.55
C LEU A 15 -37.36 4.59 21.19
N PHE A 16 -38.11 5.67 20.92
CA PHE A 16 -38.03 6.41 19.66
C PHE A 16 -36.68 7.11 19.47
N PHE A 17 -36.10 7.69 20.53
CA PHE A 17 -34.77 8.29 20.48
C PHE A 17 -33.65 7.27 20.27
N SER A 18 -33.76 6.07 20.85
CA SER A 18 -32.76 5.03 20.62
C SER A 18 -32.68 4.55 19.16
N ILE A 19 -33.81 4.55 18.43
CA ILE A 19 -33.84 4.17 17.00
C ILE A 19 -33.16 5.23 16.12
N LEU A 20 -33.28 6.51 16.46
CA LEU A 20 -32.63 7.60 15.71
C LEU A 20 -31.09 7.58 15.82
N ILE A 21 -30.54 7.07 16.93
CA ILE A 21 -29.08 6.97 17.14
C ILE A 21 -28.50 5.81 16.29
N PHE A 22 -29.25 4.74 16.07
CA PHE A 22 -28.78 3.60 15.25
C PHE A 22 -28.61 3.94 13.75
N PHE A 23 -29.37 4.89 13.20
CA PHE A 23 -29.21 5.31 11.80
C PHE A 23 -28.05 6.28 11.56
N SER A 24 -27.59 7.00 12.59
CA SER A 24 -26.43 7.90 12.45
C SER A 24 -25.07 7.18 12.55
N ALA A 25 -25.05 5.93 13.01
CA ALA A 25 -23.82 5.13 13.10
C ALA A 25 -23.42 4.47 11.76
N CYS A 26 -24.28 4.53 10.74
CA CYS A 26 -23.98 4.09 9.38
C CYS A 26 -23.72 5.30 8.47
N GLN A 27 -22.77 6.16 8.83
CA GLN A 27 -22.11 6.97 7.81
C GLN A 27 -21.32 6.01 6.93
N ARG A 28 -21.90 5.69 5.78
CA ARG A 28 -21.21 5.01 4.68
C ARG A 28 -20.00 5.89 4.36
N ASN A 29 -18.79 5.39 4.63
CA ASN A 29 -17.57 6.00 4.11
C ASN A 29 -17.80 6.15 2.60
N ASP A 30 -17.87 7.39 2.13
CA ASP A 30 -17.79 7.68 0.72
C ASP A 30 -16.42 7.19 0.28
N TYR A 31 -16.40 5.97 -0.27
CA TYR A 31 -15.22 5.39 -0.89
C TYR A 31 -14.80 6.38 -1.98
N VAL A 32 -13.68 7.04 -1.78
CA VAL A 32 -12.95 7.71 -2.86
C VAL A 32 -12.78 6.66 -3.95
N VAL A 33 -13.52 6.83 -5.05
CA VAL A 33 -13.54 5.88 -6.15
C VAL A 33 -12.19 5.94 -6.84
N GLY A 34 -11.31 5.01 -6.47
CA GLY A 34 -9.96 4.85 -7.03
C GLY A 34 -8.94 4.58 -5.93
N THR A 35 -8.10 3.57 -6.10
CA THR A 35 -6.90 3.42 -5.26
C THR A 35 -6.02 4.67 -5.44
N PRO A 36 -5.63 5.34 -4.35
CA PRO A 36 -4.92 6.61 -4.44
C PRO A 36 -3.57 6.45 -5.14
N GLU A 37 -3.18 7.47 -5.88
CA GLU A 37 -1.84 7.65 -6.41
C GLU A 37 -1.09 8.60 -5.46
N LYS A 38 0.10 8.22 -5.02
CA LYS A 38 0.93 9.05 -4.14
C LYS A 38 1.83 9.93 -4.99
N GLU A 39 1.77 11.24 -4.79
CA GLU A 39 2.56 12.22 -5.54
C GLU A 39 3.70 12.79 -4.71
N GLY A 40 4.94 12.68 -5.19
CA GLY A 40 6.12 13.23 -4.51
C GLY A 40 7.39 13.17 -5.34
N ALA A 41 8.43 13.87 -4.87
CA ALA A 41 9.75 13.79 -5.48
C ALA A 41 10.31 12.37 -5.32
N THR A 42 10.83 11.81 -6.42
CA THR A 42 11.40 10.47 -6.46
C THR A 42 12.79 10.46 -7.07
N TYR A 43 13.56 9.43 -6.77
CA TYR A 43 14.79 9.10 -7.47
C TYR A 43 14.72 7.67 -8.02
N ASP A 44 15.45 7.43 -9.12
CA ASP A 44 15.52 6.12 -9.77
C ASP A 44 16.66 5.29 -9.19
N THR A 45 16.41 4.01 -8.91
CA THR A 45 17.44 3.10 -8.38
C THR A 45 18.42 2.61 -9.43
N GLY A 46 18.12 2.76 -10.73
CA GLY A 46 18.73 1.97 -11.79
C GLY A 46 18.33 0.49 -11.70
N PRO A 47 19.02 -0.40 -12.43
CA PRO A 47 18.73 -1.82 -12.44
C PRO A 47 19.13 -2.50 -11.12
N VAL A 48 18.14 -3.06 -10.43
CA VAL A 48 18.29 -3.74 -9.14
C VAL A 48 17.61 -5.10 -9.15
N LEU A 49 18.12 -6.05 -8.37
CA LEU A 49 17.39 -7.30 -8.11
C LEU A 49 16.43 -7.11 -6.96
N PRO A 50 15.12 -7.37 -7.16
CA PRO A 50 14.16 -7.26 -6.08
C PRO A 50 13.96 -8.60 -5.37
N GLU A 51 13.75 -8.55 -4.06
CA GLU A 51 13.35 -9.70 -3.25
C GLU A 51 12.17 -9.30 -2.35
N LEU A 52 11.05 -10.00 -2.46
CA LEU A 52 9.89 -9.82 -1.58
C LEU A 52 10.14 -10.56 -0.26
N ARG A 53 10.43 -9.81 0.81
CA ARG A 53 10.74 -10.38 2.14
C ARG A 53 9.49 -10.78 2.91
N HIS A 54 8.52 -9.87 2.97
CA HIS A 54 7.31 -10.06 3.76
C HIS A 54 6.15 -9.21 3.23
N VAL A 55 4.92 -9.66 3.46
CA VAL A 55 3.69 -8.89 3.19
C VAL A 55 2.80 -8.96 4.42
N LYS A 56 2.46 -7.81 5.01
CA LYS A 56 1.61 -7.71 6.19
C LYS A 56 0.87 -6.39 6.22
N ASN A 57 -0.41 -6.42 6.60
CA ASN A 57 -1.25 -5.24 6.83
C ASN A 57 -1.12 -4.19 5.70
N ASP A 58 -1.38 -4.63 4.47
CA ASP A 58 -1.34 -3.78 3.27
C ASP A 58 0.02 -3.13 2.99
N THR A 59 1.10 -3.73 3.50
CA THR A 59 2.47 -3.27 3.26
C THR A 59 3.36 -4.45 2.88
N ALA A 60 4.18 -4.26 1.87
CA ALA A 60 5.22 -5.22 1.48
C ALA A 60 6.61 -4.68 1.84
N LEU A 61 7.46 -5.55 2.37
CA LEU A 61 8.89 -5.30 2.56
C LEU A 61 9.65 -5.88 1.38
N VAL A 62 10.37 -5.01 0.67
CA VAL A 62 11.11 -5.36 -0.54
C VAL A 62 12.57 -5.00 -0.35
N ALA A 63 13.47 -5.98 -0.50
CA ALA A 63 14.90 -5.72 -0.52
C ALA A 63 15.37 -5.48 -1.97
N LEU A 64 16.21 -4.47 -2.19
CA LEU A 64 16.79 -4.15 -3.50
C LEU A 64 18.32 -4.31 -3.49
N TYR A 65 18.82 -5.28 -4.24
CA TYR A 65 20.25 -5.59 -4.36
C TYR A 65 20.90 -4.85 -5.53
N PRO A 66 22.20 -4.51 -5.45
CA PRO A 66 23.21 -5.04 -4.50
C PRO A 66 23.26 -4.35 -3.14
N SER A 67 22.64 -3.18 -2.98
CA SER A 67 22.71 -2.43 -1.70
C SER A 67 22.08 -3.15 -0.51
N ALA A 68 21.25 -4.18 -0.76
CA ALA A 68 20.51 -4.94 0.24
C ALA A 68 19.65 -4.08 1.18
N ARG A 69 19.30 -2.86 0.75
CA ARG A 69 18.43 -1.95 1.48
C ARG A 69 16.98 -2.44 1.38
N VAL A 70 16.24 -2.30 2.48
CA VAL A 70 14.84 -2.70 2.59
C VAL A 70 13.96 -1.46 2.45
N PHE A 71 12.95 -1.58 1.60
CA PHE A 71 11.99 -0.54 1.28
C PHE A 71 10.57 -1.02 1.54
N TYR A 72 9.69 -0.07 1.83
CA TYR A 72 8.27 -0.29 1.97
C TYR A 72 7.56 -0.13 0.63
N LEU A 73 6.61 -0.99 0.34
CA LEU A 73 5.66 -0.83 -0.75
C LEU A 73 4.25 -0.85 -0.16
N ASP A 74 3.57 0.29 -0.22
CA ASP A 74 2.17 0.40 0.18
C ASP A 74 1.29 -0.39 -0.81
N LEU A 75 0.42 -1.26 -0.30
CA LEU A 75 -0.47 -2.07 -1.13
C LEU A 75 -1.83 -1.41 -1.37
N LYS A 76 -2.11 -0.29 -0.72
CA LYS A 76 -3.34 0.50 -0.91
C LYS A 76 -3.27 1.45 -2.10
N ILE A 77 -2.09 1.63 -2.68
CA ILE A 77 -1.90 2.51 -3.83
C ILE A 77 -2.28 1.83 -5.14
N LYS A 78 -2.55 2.65 -6.14
CA LYS A 78 -2.79 2.20 -7.52
C LYS A 78 -1.61 1.35 -8.03
N ASN A 79 -1.92 0.30 -8.79
CA ASN A 79 -0.95 -0.64 -9.39
C ASN A 79 -0.13 -1.51 -8.42
N SER A 80 -0.39 -1.48 -7.11
CA SER A 80 0.36 -2.26 -6.11
C SER A 80 0.42 -3.77 -6.43
N GLU A 81 -0.69 -4.36 -6.86
CA GLU A 81 -0.75 -5.78 -7.25
C GLU A 81 0.17 -6.09 -8.45
N ARG A 82 0.17 -5.19 -9.45
CA ARG A 82 1.07 -5.30 -10.61
C ARG A 82 2.54 -5.24 -10.17
N TYR A 83 2.88 -4.35 -9.23
CA TYR A 83 4.23 -4.24 -8.69
C TYR A 83 4.65 -5.50 -7.95
N ILE A 84 3.78 -6.07 -7.10
CA ILE A 84 4.06 -7.33 -6.40
C ILE A 84 4.29 -8.48 -7.39
N ASN A 85 3.45 -8.59 -8.42
CA ASN A 85 3.62 -9.63 -9.44
C ASN A 85 4.92 -9.45 -10.23
N MET A 86 5.31 -8.21 -10.51
CA MET A 86 6.59 -7.91 -11.15
C MET A 86 7.78 -8.30 -10.27
N ILE A 87 7.76 -7.96 -8.98
CA ILE A 87 8.79 -8.36 -8.01
C ILE A 87 8.91 -9.88 -7.96
N ARG A 88 7.79 -10.59 -7.78
CA ARG A 88 7.79 -12.06 -7.70
C ARG A 88 8.34 -12.71 -8.97
N SER A 89 7.95 -12.20 -10.14
CA SER A 89 8.46 -12.69 -11.42
C SER A 89 9.95 -12.42 -11.57
N ALA A 90 10.40 -11.21 -11.25
CA ALA A 90 11.80 -10.82 -11.31
C ALA A 90 12.68 -11.66 -10.37
N GLN A 91 12.23 -11.88 -9.13
CA GLN A 91 12.89 -12.74 -8.15
C GLN A 91 12.97 -14.18 -8.64
N LYS A 92 11.86 -14.76 -9.13
CA LYS A 92 11.82 -16.14 -9.65
C LYS A 92 12.77 -16.35 -10.83
N HIS A 93 12.95 -15.34 -11.67
CA HIS A 93 13.75 -15.42 -12.88
C HIS A 93 15.13 -14.77 -12.78
N ASN A 94 15.54 -14.32 -11.59
CA ASN A 94 16.77 -13.54 -11.37
C ASN A 94 16.95 -12.40 -12.39
N LYS A 95 15.86 -11.66 -12.64
CA LYS A 95 15.84 -10.52 -13.57
C LYS A 95 15.86 -9.19 -12.81
N PRO A 96 16.57 -8.17 -13.32
CA PRO A 96 16.55 -6.86 -12.71
C PRO A 96 15.19 -6.17 -12.94
N VAL A 97 14.85 -5.24 -12.05
CA VAL A 97 13.78 -4.26 -12.22
C VAL A 97 14.35 -2.86 -11.98
N ARG A 98 13.58 -1.84 -12.30
CA ARG A 98 13.85 -0.47 -11.84
C ARG A 98 12.80 -0.05 -10.84
N ALA A 99 13.22 0.60 -9.77
CA ALA A 99 12.31 1.17 -8.78
C ALA A 99 12.49 2.68 -8.73
N LYS A 100 11.39 3.39 -8.50
CA LYS A 100 11.42 4.78 -8.03
C LYS A 100 11.15 4.80 -6.54
N ILE A 101 12.00 5.47 -5.80
CA ILE A 101 11.88 5.61 -4.35
C ILE A 101 11.54 7.08 -4.04
N PHE A 102 10.62 7.30 -3.11
CA PHE A 102 10.33 8.64 -2.64
C PHE A 102 11.55 9.23 -1.91
N THR A 103 11.96 10.43 -2.30
CA THR A 103 13.05 11.17 -1.62
C THR A 103 12.67 11.54 -0.19
N ARG A 104 11.37 11.70 0.08
CA ARG A 104 10.82 11.88 1.42
C ARG A 104 9.72 10.84 1.63
N PRO A 105 9.91 9.87 2.53
CA PRO A 105 8.91 8.83 2.75
C PRO A 105 7.64 9.39 3.40
N TYR A 106 6.48 8.84 3.06
CA TYR A 106 5.21 9.18 3.71
C TYR A 106 5.03 8.46 5.04
N THR A 107 5.77 7.36 5.23
CA THR A 107 5.74 6.60 6.45
C THR A 107 6.99 6.90 7.29
N MET A 108 6.84 6.90 8.61
CA MET A 108 7.98 6.97 9.52
C MET A 108 8.80 5.67 9.54
N ASN A 109 8.36 4.64 8.82
CA ASN A 109 8.94 3.31 8.89
C ASN A 109 10.19 3.17 8.02
N GLY A 110 10.43 4.07 7.07
CA GLY A 110 11.63 4.06 6.23
C GLY A 110 11.34 4.49 4.80
N GLU A 111 12.29 4.23 3.90
CA GLU A 111 12.16 4.57 2.48
C GLU A 111 11.06 3.76 1.79
N GLU A 112 10.32 4.42 0.90
CA GLU A 112 9.13 3.88 0.28
C GLU A 112 9.26 3.86 -1.24
N ILE A 113 8.89 2.72 -1.85
CA ILE A 113 8.80 2.51 -3.29
C ILE A 113 7.54 3.22 -3.78
N SER A 114 7.72 4.16 -4.70
CA SER A 114 6.65 4.81 -5.44
C SER A 114 6.16 3.94 -6.59
N GLU A 115 7.08 3.42 -7.41
CA GLU A 115 6.75 2.69 -8.64
C GLU A 115 7.82 1.64 -8.96
N ILE A 116 7.40 0.59 -9.68
CA ILE A 116 8.29 -0.44 -10.21
C ILE A 116 8.08 -0.57 -11.72
N TYR A 117 9.18 -0.58 -12.45
CA TYR A 117 9.22 -0.67 -13.90
C TYR A 117 9.97 -1.93 -14.37
N PRO A 118 9.59 -2.47 -15.54
CA PRO A 118 10.40 -3.49 -16.18
C PRO A 118 11.79 -2.94 -16.52
N PRO A 119 12.81 -3.81 -16.59
CA PRO A 119 14.14 -3.39 -17.01
C PRO A 119 14.13 -2.98 -18.50
N THR A 120 14.98 -2.03 -18.85
CA THR A 120 15.28 -1.71 -20.25
C THR A 120 16.25 -2.73 -20.84
N GLU A 121 16.41 -2.75 -22.16
CA GLU A 121 17.44 -3.59 -22.81
C GLU A 121 18.84 -3.26 -22.32
N LYS A 122 19.14 -1.97 -22.09
CA LYS A 122 20.41 -1.51 -21.53
C LYS A 122 20.63 -2.06 -20.12
N ASP A 123 19.60 -2.06 -19.28
CA ASP A 123 19.65 -2.60 -17.93
C ASP A 123 19.99 -4.10 -17.94
N ILE A 124 19.38 -4.86 -18.86
CA ILE A 124 19.66 -6.30 -19.01
C ILE A 124 21.12 -6.52 -19.44
N GLN A 125 21.65 -5.70 -20.34
CA GLN A 125 23.04 -5.81 -20.78
C GLN A 125 24.02 -5.50 -19.65
N VAL A 126 23.81 -4.40 -18.92
CA VAL A 126 24.64 -4.02 -17.76
C VAL A 126 24.59 -5.10 -16.69
N PHE A 127 23.40 -5.61 -16.39
CA PHE A 127 23.22 -6.66 -15.39
C PHE A 127 23.90 -7.97 -15.81
N LYS A 128 23.77 -8.38 -17.07
CA LYS A 128 24.49 -9.57 -17.60
C LYS A 128 26.00 -9.40 -17.54
N ALA A 129 26.52 -8.20 -17.81
CA ALA A 129 27.94 -7.92 -17.72
C ALA A 129 28.44 -8.02 -16.27
N ALA A 130 27.69 -7.48 -15.31
CA ALA A 130 28.04 -7.53 -13.89
C ALA A 130 27.97 -8.94 -13.26
N MET A 131 27.19 -9.85 -13.85
CA MET A 131 27.00 -11.23 -13.34
C MET A 131 27.89 -12.27 -14.03
N ARG A 132 28.74 -11.89 -15.00
CA ARG A 132 29.72 -12.81 -15.58
C ARG A 132 30.86 -13.02 -14.58
N PRO A 133 31.15 -14.26 -14.16
CA PRO A 133 32.41 -14.54 -13.49
C PRO A 133 33.54 -14.32 -14.49
N ASP A 134 34.60 -13.63 -14.06
CA ASP A 134 35.84 -13.47 -14.82
C ASP A 134 36.47 -14.82 -15.19
#